data_AF-A0A6I9RCP9-F1
#
_entry.id   AF-A0A6I9RCP9-F1
#
_cell.length_a   1.000
_cell.length_b   1.000
_cell.length_c   1.000
_cell.angle_alpha   90.00
_cell.angle_beta   90.00
_cell.angle_gamma   90.00
#
_symmetry.space_group_name_H-M   'P 1'
#
loop_
_entity.id
_entity.type
_entity.pdbx_description
1 polymer ?
#
loop_
_entity_poly.entity_id
_entity_poly.type
_entity_poly.pdbx_seq_one_letter_code
_entity_poly.pdbx_strand_id
1 'polypeptide(L)'
;MAAAMKAEADPVRDPMTSGPRLDDLVHRLRLYVPPSFPDEVEEDEVGDCVGDGMDERGKVVSQTGLADSAAVVPRLERFRPKRAAVLVCLFEGELGDLRVILTKRSSKLSTHSGEVSLPGGKADEGDADDQETALREAKEEIGLDPSLITVVTVLEPFLSRHLLRVVPVVGILSDNQAFKPVANADEVEAIFDAPLEMFLKDENRRSEEREWMGEKFLVHYFNFSTENKNFVIWGLTATMLIHAASIIYQRPPSFPEQKPRYRVPRYIKGTCIMP
;
A
#
# COMPACT_ATOMS: atom_id res chain seq x y z
N MET A 1 -18.88 -14.52 59.96
CA MET A 1 -19.72 -14.73 58.77
C MET A 1 -18.81 -14.62 57.55
N ALA A 2 -18.36 -15.76 57.02
CA ALA A 2 -17.58 -15.83 55.79
C ALA A 2 -18.53 -16.24 54.66
N ALA A 3 -18.67 -15.39 53.64
CA ALA A 3 -19.41 -15.70 52.43
C ALA A 3 -18.40 -16.02 51.32
N ALA A 4 -18.40 -17.28 50.87
CA ALA A 4 -17.64 -17.75 49.74
C ALA A 4 -18.29 -17.26 48.44
N MET A 5 -17.56 -16.49 47.63
CA MET A 5 -17.94 -16.23 46.24
C MET A 5 -17.45 -17.40 45.38
N LYS A 6 -18.39 -18.10 44.75
CA LYS A 6 -18.13 -19.15 43.77
C LYS A 6 -17.45 -18.53 42.55
N ALA A 7 -16.32 -19.10 42.15
CA ALA A 7 -15.76 -18.91 40.82
C ALA A 7 -16.66 -19.66 39.82
N GLU A 8 -17.17 -18.92 38.83
CA GLU A 8 -17.88 -19.48 37.69
C GLU A 8 -16.81 -19.87 36.66
N ALA A 9 -16.70 -21.16 36.37
CA ALA A 9 -15.76 -21.69 35.40
C ALA A 9 -16.25 -21.38 33.99
N ASP A 10 -15.38 -20.81 33.15
CA ASP A 10 -15.63 -20.60 31.73
C ASP A 10 -15.99 -21.93 31.04
N PRO A 11 -16.96 -21.93 30.10
CA PRO A 11 -17.29 -23.14 29.37
C PRO A 11 -16.11 -23.52 28.47
N VAL A 12 -15.53 -24.69 28.76
CA VAL A 12 -14.60 -25.43 27.90
C VAL A 12 -15.20 -25.49 26.50
N ARG A 13 -14.61 -24.75 25.55
CA ARG A 13 -14.98 -24.84 24.14
C ARG A 13 -14.46 -26.17 23.58
N ASP A 14 -15.38 -26.89 22.96
CA ASP A 14 -15.20 -28.18 22.30
C ASP A 14 -14.13 -28.10 21.19
N PRO A 15 -13.10 -28.96 21.15
CA PRO A 15 -12.00 -28.88 20.17
C PRO A 15 -12.36 -29.41 18.76
N MET A 16 -13.64 -29.50 18.40
CA MET A 16 -14.11 -30.06 17.13
C MET A 16 -15.22 -29.19 16.50
N THR A 17 -14.83 -28.04 15.98
CA THR A 17 -15.54 -27.39 14.85
C THR A 17 -14.50 -27.00 13.80
N SER A 18 -14.02 -27.99 13.04
CA SER A 18 -13.17 -27.83 11.87
C SER A 18 -13.94 -27.12 10.75
N GLY A 19 -13.93 -25.79 10.77
CA GLY A 19 -14.24 -25.00 9.58
C GLY A 19 -13.05 -24.98 8.62
N PRO A 20 -13.27 -24.80 7.33
CA PRO A 20 -12.16 -24.66 6.39
C PRO A 20 -11.64 -23.20 6.51
N ARG A 21 -10.57 -22.98 7.28
CA ARG A 21 -10.24 -21.63 7.78
C ARG A 21 -9.12 -20.89 7.03
N LEU A 22 -8.04 -21.56 6.65
CA LEU A 22 -6.95 -20.95 5.87
C LEU A 22 -6.86 -21.56 4.45
N ASP A 23 -7.09 -22.86 4.32
CA ASP A 23 -7.04 -23.56 3.03
C ASP A 23 -8.11 -23.07 2.03
N ASP A 24 -9.34 -22.83 2.49
CA ASP A 24 -10.40 -22.26 1.64
C ASP A 24 -10.08 -20.83 1.22
N LEU A 25 -9.48 -20.05 2.12
CA LEU A 25 -9.00 -18.70 1.80
C LEU A 25 -7.91 -18.77 0.74
N VAL A 26 -6.92 -19.65 0.90
CA VAL A 26 -5.84 -19.90 -0.06
C VAL A 26 -6.42 -20.28 -1.42
N HIS A 27 -7.34 -21.25 -1.46
CA HIS A 27 -7.96 -21.71 -2.70
C HIS A 27 -8.69 -20.57 -3.40
N ARG A 28 -9.49 -19.79 -2.66
CA ARG A 28 -10.22 -18.65 -3.19
C ARG A 28 -9.29 -17.56 -3.72
N LEU A 29 -8.25 -17.21 -2.98
CA LEU A 29 -7.30 -16.17 -3.39
C LEU A 29 -6.52 -16.58 -4.64
N ARG A 30 -6.19 -17.87 -4.81
CA ARG A 30 -5.57 -18.37 -6.05
C ARG A 30 -6.46 -18.23 -7.28
N LEU A 31 -7.77 -18.08 -7.10
CA LEU A 31 -8.74 -17.83 -8.17
C LEU A 31 -9.03 -16.34 -8.37
N TYR A 32 -8.45 -15.45 -7.55
CA TYR A 32 -8.61 -14.01 -7.72
C TYR A 32 -7.97 -13.57 -9.04
N VAL A 33 -8.75 -12.88 -9.85
CA VAL A 33 -8.28 -12.20 -11.06
C VAL A 33 -8.40 -10.71 -10.78
N PRO A 34 -7.28 -9.96 -10.71
CA PRO A 34 -7.34 -8.52 -10.55
C PRO A 34 -8.20 -7.91 -11.66
N PRO A 35 -9.04 -6.91 -11.36
CA PRO A 35 -9.73 -6.17 -12.41
C PRO A 35 -8.67 -5.66 -13.38
N SER A 36 -8.97 -5.76 -14.68
CA SER A 36 -8.09 -5.25 -15.74
C SER A 36 -7.78 -3.80 -15.41
N PHE A 37 -6.52 -3.52 -15.08
CA PHE A 37 -6.04 -2.15 -15.00
C PHE A 37 -6.31 -1.54 -16.39
N PRO A 38 -6.92 -0.36 -16.49
CA PRO A 38 -7.14 0.23 -17.80
C PRO A 38 -5.77 0.40 -18.47
N ASP A 39 -5.48 -0.46 -19.44
CA ASP A 39 -4.44 -0.24 -20.43
C ASP A 39 -4.84 0.91 -21.39
N GLU A 40 -6.04 1.45 -21.22
CA GLU A 40 -6.60 2.55 -21.99
C GLU A 40 -6.54 3.85 -21.17
N VAL A 41 -5.41 4.53 -21.34
CA VAL A 41 -5.31 5.99 -21.30
C VAL A 41 -6.41 6.57 -22.20
N GLU A 42 -7.44 7.18 -21.61
CA GLU A 42 -8.33 8.06 -22.35
C GLU A 42 -7.47 9.18 -22.96
N GLU A 43 -7.60 9.37 -24.28
CA GLU A 43 -6.94 10.44 -25.03
C GLU A 43 -7.65 11.76 -24.72
N ASP A 44 -7.52 12.26 -23.49
CA ASP A 44 -7.96 13.61 -23.21
C ASP A 44 -7.00 14.58 -23.89
N GLU A 45 -7.55 15.34 -24.82
CA GLU A 45 -6.88 16.36 -25.62
C GLU A 45 -6.03 17.27 -24.74
N VAL A 46 -4.91 17.73 -25.29
CA VAL A 46 -4.00 18.69 -24.68
C VAL A 46 -4.80 19.93 -24.28
N GLY A 47 -5.22 20.00 -23.02
CA GLY A 47 -5.69 21.23 -22.40
C GLY A 47 -4.50 22.17 -22.33
N ASP A 48 -4.40 23.09 -23.27
CA ASP A 48 -3.49 24.23 -23.19
C ASP A 48 -3.82 25.00 -21.91
N CYS A 49 -3.06 24.76 -20.85
CA CYS A 49 -2.98 25.68 -19.72
C CYS A 49 -2.22 26.92 -20.22
N VAL A 50 -2.90 27.78 -20.98
CA VAL A 50 -2.46 29.15 -21.23
C VAL A 50 -2.49 29.85 -19.88
N GLY A 51 -1.31 30.06 -19.29
CA GLY A 51 -1.16 30.93 -18.15
C GLY A 51 -1.61 32.34 -18.52
N ASP A 52 -2.69 32.76 -17.90
CA ASP A 52 -3.27 34.09 -17.87
C ASP A 52 -2.30 35.05 -17.16
N GLY A 53 -1.36 35.57 -17.95
CA GLY A 53 -0.57 36.76 -17.64
C GLY A 53 -1.06 37.92 -18.51
N MET A 54 -1.87 38.80 -17.93
CA MET A 54 -2.32 40.04 -18.56
C MET A 54 -1.23 41.11 -18.41
N ASP A 55 -0.77 41.72 -19.51
CA ASP A 55 -0.29 43.09 -19.48
C ASP A 55 -0.83 43.93 -20.66
N GLU A 56 -1.52 45.01 -20.29
CA GLU A 56 -1.95 46.06 -21.21
C GLU A 56 -0.80 47.05 -21.43
N ARG A 57 -0.27 47.10 -22.66
CA ARG A 57 -0.04 48.34 -23.43
C ARG A 57 0.70 48.02 -24.73
N GLY A 58 0.03 48.29 -25.84
CA GLY A 58 0.59 48.11 -27.18
C GLY A 58 1.82 48.97 -27.46
N LYS A 59 2.84 48.34 -28.04
CA LYS A 59 3.73 48.99 -29.01
C LYS A 59 4.38 47.97 -29.93
N VAL A 60 4.04 48.06 -31.21
CA VAL A 60 4.69 47.41 -32.34
C VAL A 60 6.07 48.04 -32.57
N VAL A 61 7.13 47.21 -32.63
CA VAL A 61 8.36 47.54 -33.36
C VAL A 61 8.94 46.26 -33.97
N SER A 62 9.03 46.28 -35.30
CA SER A 62 9.76 45.36 -36.18
C SER A 62 11.27 45.46 -36.01
N GLN A 63 12.01 44.34 -36.09
CA GLN A 63 13.15 44.17 -37.01
C GLN A 63 13.85 42.79 -36.87
N THR A 64 13.83 42.06 -38.00
CA THR A 64 14.90 41.21 -38.58
C THR A 64 15.92 40.52 -37.68
N GLY A 65 15.97 39.19 -37.79
CA GLY A 65 17.15 38.36 -37.49
C GLY A 65 16.87 36.88 -37.73
N LEU A 66 17.35 36.34 -38.87
CA LEU A 66 17.44 34.90 -39.06
C LEU A 66 18.41 34.33 -38.01
N ALA A 67 17.92 33.38 -37.22
CA ALA A 67 18.74 32.31 -36.69
C ALA A 67 17.86 31.05 -36.70
N ASP A 68 18.28 30.05 -37.49
CA ASP A 68 17.81 28.68 -37.37
C ASP A 68 18.13 28.18 -35.95
N SER A 69 17.23 28.47 -35.01
CA SER A 69 17.19 27.79 -33.74
C SER A 69 16.23 26.64 -33.94
N ALA A 70 16.78 25.47 -34.27
CA ALA A 70 16.06 24.22 -34.13
C ALA A 70 15.64 24.13 -32.66
N ALA A 71 14.41 24.57 -32.37
CA ALA A 71 13.81 24.45 -31.07
C ALA A 71 13.89 22.96 -30.72
N VAL A 72 14.71 22.63 -29.71
CA VAL A 72 14.69 21.31 -29.09
C VAL A 72 13.31 21.20 -28.46
N VAL A 73 12.35 20.66 -29.22
CA VAL A 73 11.07 20.23 -28.67
C VAL A 73 11.47 19.22 -27.59
N PRO A 74 11.20 19.47 -26.29
CA PRO A 74 11.56 18.52 -25.26
C PRO A 74 10.91 17.21 -25.64
N ARG A 75 11.74 16.20 -25.94
CA ARG A 75 11.27 14.89 -26.34
C ARG A 75 10.47 14.37 -25.14
N LEU A 76 9.16 14.37 -25.28
CA LEU A 76 8.26 14.06 -24.21
C LEU A 76 8.41 12.55 -23.93
N GLU A 77 9.19 12.21 -22.91
CA GLU A 77 9.46 10.81 -22.59
C GLU A 77 8.18 10.15 -22.07
N ARG A 78 7.87 8.97 -22.61
CA ARG A 78 6.74 8.16 -22.13
C ARG A 78 6.98 7.87 -20.65
N PHE A 79 6.02 8.26 -19.82
CA PHE A 79 6.10 7.99 -18.40
C PHE A 79 6.06 6.49 -18.14
N ARG A 80 7.15 5.94 -17.60
CA ARG A 80 7.21 4.58 -17.07
C ARG A 80 7.41 4.68 -15.56
N PRO A 81 6.36 4.46 -14.74
CA PRO A 81 6.51 4.53 -13.31
C PRO A 81 7.53 3.48 -12.86
N LYS A 82 8.41 3.86 -11.92
CA LYS A 82 9.26 2.88 -11.24
C LYS A 82 8.37 1.83 -10.58
N ARG A 83 8.85 0.58 -10.53
CA ARG A 83 8.12 -0.54 -9.96
C ARG A 83 8.60 -0.82 -8.55
N ALA A 84 7.66 -1.21 -7.71
CA ALA A 84 7.86 -1.68 -6.35
C ALA A 84 6.82 -2.75 -6.04
N ALA A 85 7.15 -3.63 -5.10
CA ALA A 85 6.22 -4.62 -4.60
C ALA A 85 6.32 -4.72 -3.08
N VAL A 86 5.19 -5.01 -2.45
CA VAL A 86 5.07 -5.15 -1.00
C VAL A 86 4.39 -6.46 -0.64
N LEU A 87 4.85 -7.11 0.41
CA LEU A 87 4.30 -8.36 0.89
C LEU A 87 3.20 -8.12 1.92
N VAL A 88 1.96 -8.44 1.56
CA VAL A 88 0.85 -8.65 2.50
C VAL A 88 1.01 -10.05 3.09
N CYS A 89 1.91 -10.17 4.09
CA CYS A 89 2.20 -11.43 4.76
C CYS A 89 1.15 -11.73 5.81
N LEU A 90 0.33 -12.76 5.56
CA LEU A 90 -0.80 -13.15 6.39
C LEU A 90 -0.54 -14.45 7.14
N PHE A 91 -1.06 -14.53 8.35
CA PHE A 91 -1.03 -15.75 9.16
C PHE A 91 -2.18 -15.78 10.16
N GLU A 92 -2.48 -16.96 10.69
CA GLU A 92 -3.46 -17.14 11.76
C GLU A 92 -2.83 -16.79 13.12
N GLY A 93 -3.42 -15.82 13.81
CA GLY A 93 -3.05 -15.41 15.16
C GLY A 93 -3.50 -16.41 16.22
N GLU A 94 -3.05 -16.22 17.46
CA GLU A 94 -3.36 -17.12 18.58
C GLU A 94 -4.86 -17.22 18.89
N LEU A 95 -5.64 -16.20 18.54
CA LEU A 95 -7.09 -16.16 18.73
C LEU A 95 -7.88 -16.67 17.50
N GLY A 96 -7.18 -17.14 16.46
CA GLY A 96 -7.77 -17.54 15.18
C GLY A 96 -8.14 -16.38 14.26
N ASP A 97 -7.70 -15.15 14.57
CA ASP A 97 -7.84 -13.98 13.71
C ASP A 97 -6.75 -13.98 12.63
N LEU A 98 -7.07 -13.47 11.43
CA LEU A 98 -6.08 -13.31 10.37
C LEU A 98 -5.28 -12.02 10.62
N ARG A 99 -3.96 -12.15 10.77
CA ARG A 99 -3.04 -11.05 11.08
C ARG A 99 -2.15 -10.74 9.89
N VAL A 100 -1.68 -9.50 9.80
CA VAL A 100 -0.73 -9.03 8.78
C VAL A 100 0.54 -8.49 9.43
N ILE A 101 1.70 -8.85 8.88
CA ILE A 101 3.01 -8.33 9.33
C ILE A 101 3.24 -6.93 8.77
N LEU A 102 3.70 -6.02 9.62
CA LEU A 102 4.03 -4.64 9.31
C LEU A 102 5.40 -4.26 9.88
N THR A 103 6.02 -3.28 9.23
CA THR A 103 7.27 -2.67 9.68
C THR A 103 7.05 -1.21 10.03
N LYS A 104 7.79 -0.73 11.03
CA LYS A 104 8.01 0.70 11.22
C LYS A 104 9.39 1.03 10.66
N ARG A 105 9.44 1.89 9.65
CA ARG A 105 10.68 2.30 8.99
C ARG A 105 11.60 3.03 9.97
N SER A 106 12.90 2.80 9.83
CA SER A 106 13.95 3.44 10.60
C SER A 106 13.85 4.96 10.50
N SER A 107 13.92 5.61 11.66
CA SER A 107 13.92 7.08 11.75
C SER A 107 15.13 7.74 11.05
N LYS A 108 16.15 6.95 10.68
CA LYS A 108 17.39 7.41 10.01
C LYS A 108 17.25 7.54 8.49
N LEU A 109 16.18 7.01 7.90
CA LEU A 109 16.00 7.00 6.46
C LEU A 109 15.66 8.40 5.92
N SER A 110 16.11 8.68 4.70
CA SER A 110 15.89 9.99 4.03
C SER A 110 14.45 10.18 3.53
N THR A 111 13.70 9.11 3.36
CA THR A 111 12.31 9.12 2.89
C THR A 111 11.45 8.18 3.73
N HIS A 112 10.19 8.56 3.96
CA HIS A 112 9.21 7.77 4.72
C HIS A 112 9.70 7.37 6.13
N SER A 113 10.55 8.20 6.72
CA SER A 113 11.16 7.97 8.03
C SER A 113 10.08 7.82 9.11
N GLY A 114 10.13 6.73 9.88
CA GLY A 114 9.19 6.44 10.96
C GLY A 114 7.78 6.02 10.51
N GLU A 115 7.50 5.96 9.21
CA GLU A 115 6.20 5.52 8.69
C GLU A 115 6.01 4.01 8.85
N VAL A 116 4.75 3.60 8.99
CA VAL A 116 4.38 2.18 8.99
C VAL A 116 4.15 1.71 7.55
N SER A 117 4.76 0.60 7.19
CA SER A 117 4.69 -0.01 5.87
C SER A 117 4.49 -1.52 5.94
N LEU A 118 4.02 -2.08 4.83
CA LEU A 118 4.21 -3.51 4.55
C LEU A 118 5.69 -3.74 4.21
N PRO A 119 6.27 -4.92 4.54
CA PRO A 119 7.60 -5.29 4.07
C PRO A 119 7.66 -5.20 2.54
N GLY A 120 8.69 -4.56 1.98
CA GLY A 120 8.77 -4.39 0.53
C GLY A 120 9.52 -3.15 0.09
N GLY A 121 9.76 -3.09 -1.22
CA GLY A 121 10.64 -2.08 -1.79
C GLY A 121 10.59 -2.02 -3.30
N LYS A 122 11.59 -1.37 -3.89
CA LYS A 122 11.67 -1.16 -5.33
C LYS A 122 12.11 -2.45 -6.01
N ALA A 123 11.67 -2.66 -7.24
CA ALA A 123 12.15 -3.75 -8.06
C ALA A 123 13.61 -3.50 -8.46
N ASP A 124 14.45 -4.53 -8.32
CA ASP A 124 15.82 -4.56 -8.79
C ASP A 124 15.89 -5.18 -10.19
N GLU A 125 16.99 -4.93 -10.91
CA GLU A 125 17.19 -5.47 -12.27
C GLU A 125 17.18 -7.01 -12.33
N GLY A 126 17.48 -7.66 -11.21
CA GLY A 126 17.48 -9.12 -11.08
C GLY A 126 16.13 -9.75 -10.76
N ASP A 127 15.12 -8.96 -10.36
CA ASP A 127 13.83 -9.50 -9.96
C ASP A 127 13.01 -9.91 -11.20
N ALA A 128 12.62 -11.19 -11.29
CA ALA A 128 11.86 -11.71 -12.44
C ALA A 128 10.42 -11.17 -12.49
N ASP A 129 9.80 -10.95 -11.33
CA ASP A 129 8.43 -10.45 -11.21
C ASP A 129 8.18 -9.68 -9.89
N ASP A 130 6.95 -9.18 -9.71
CA ASP A 130 6.55 -8.46 -8.49
C ASP A 130 6.62 -9.36 -7.23
N GLN A 131 6.49 -10.69 -7.36
CA GLN A 131 6.57 -11.62 -6.22
C GLN A 131 8.00 -11.75 -5.71
N GLU A 132 8.96 -11.91 -6.63
CA GLU A 132 10.38 -11.98 -6.28
C GLU A 132 10.85 -10.70 -5.60
N THR A 133 10.45 -9.52 -6.13
CA THR A 133 10.72 -8.23 -5.46
C THR A 133 10.19 -8.22 -4.02
N ALA A 134 8.92 -8.58 -3.80
CA ALA A 134 8.32 -8.53 -2.47
C ALA A 134 8.99 -9.50 -1.47
N LEU A 135 9.34 -10.72 -1.93
CA LEU A 135 9.98 -11.73 -1.10
C LEU A 135 11.44 -11.41 -0.79
N ARG A 136 12.20 -10.88 -1.76
CA ARG A 136 13.58 -10.41 -1.56
C ARG A 136 13.61 -9.31 -0.51
N GLU A 137 12.80 -8.28 -0.68
CA GLU A 137 12.72 -7.15 0.24
C GLU A 137 12.26 -7.58 1.64
N ALA A 138 11.26 -8.46 1.76
CA ALA A 138 10.85 -9.00 3.05
C ALA A 138 11.98 -9.81 3.74
N LYS A 139 12.79 -10.54 2.96
CA LYS A 139 13.96 -11.24 3.50
C LYS A 139 15.01 -10.25 4.02
N GLU A 140 15.26 -9.17 3.29
CA GLU A 140 16.23 -8.13 3.65
C GLU A 140 15.78 -7.32 4.88
N GLU A 141 14.52 -6.87 4.90
CA GLU A 141 14.00 -5.97 5.95
C GLU A 141 13.71 -6.70 7.27
N ILE A 142 13.14 -7.91 7.21
CA ILE A 142 12.61 -8.62 8.40
C ILE A 142 13.14 -10.05 8.58
N GLY A 143 14.08 -10.49 7.74
CA GLY A 143 14.67 -11.84 7.84
C GLY A 143 13.72 -12.96 7.44
N LEU A 144 12.66 -12.66 6.68
CA LEU A 144 11.66 -13.66 6.28
C LEU A 144 12.22 -14.60 5.21
N ASP A 145 12.38 -15.87 5.54
CA ASP A 145 12.76 -16.90 4.58
C ASP A 145 11.60 -17.12 3.58
N PRO A 146 11.82 -16.92 2.26
CA PRO A 146 10.79 -17.11 1.24
C PRO A 146 10.16 -18.50 1.25
N SER A 147 10.87 -19.53 1.73
CA SER A 147 10.32 -20.90 1.83
C SER A 147 9.20 -21.06 2.86
N LEU A 148 9.08 -20.12 3.80
CA LEU A 148 7.98 -20.09 4.78
C LEU A 148 6.70 -19.48 4.21
N ILE A 149 6.78 -18.83 3.04
CA ILE A 149 5.69 -18.09 2.43
C ILE A 149 5.15 -18.84 1.22
N THR A 150 3.84 -19.10 1.24
CA THR A 150 3.10 -19.48 0.04
C THR A 150 2.44 -18.24 -0.54
N VAL A 151 2.93 -17.73 -1.67
CA VAL A 151 2.24 -16.67 -2.40
C VAL A 151 0.93 -17.22 -2.97
N VAL A 152 -0.17 -16.53 -2.71
CA VAL A 152 -1.52 -16.97 -3.09
C VAL A 152 -2.16 -16.11 -4.16
N THR A 153 -1.86 -14.81 -4.17
CA THR A 153 -2.33 -13.91 -5.23
C THR A 153 -1.47 -12.65 -5.30
N VAL A 154 -1.53 -11.96 -6.43
CA VAL A 154 -1.01 -10.61 -6.62
C VAL A 154 -2.20 -9.68 -6.86
N LEU A 155 -2.29 -8.58 -6.13
CA LEU A 155 -3.36 -7.60 -6.28
C LEU A 155 -3.00 -6.57 -7.36
N GLU A 156 -4.00 -5.81 -7.81
CA GLU A 156 -3.80 -4.71 -8.73
C GLU A 156 -2.82 -3.65 -8.17
N PRO A 157 -2.06 -2.96 -9.04
CA PRO A 157 -1.12 -1.95 -8.60
C PRO A 157 -1.81 -0.72 -8.03
N PHE A 158 -1.16 -0.12 -7.04
CA PHE A 158 -1.47 1.20 -6.50
C PHE A 158 -0.41 2.20 -6.96
N LEU A 159 -0.80 3.46 -7.07
CA LEU A 159 0.13 4.53 -7.40
C LEU A 159 0.48 5.31 -6.14
N SER A 160 1.76 5.34 -5.79
CA SER A 160 2.22 6.12 -4.66
C SER A 160 2.19 7.62 -4.96
N ARG A 161 2.35 8.39 -3.89
CA ARG A 161 2.47 9.85 -4.00
C ARG A 161 3.60 10.31 -4.93
N HIS A 162 4.66 9.51 -5.03
CA HIS A 162 5.83 9.79 -5.86
C HIS A 162 5.77 9.07 -7.22
N LEU A 163 4.56 8.69 -7.64
CA LEU A 163 4.29 7.99 -8.91
C LEU A 163 5.06 6.66 -9.05
N LEU A 164 5.32 6.01 -7.91
CA LEU A 164 5.83 4.65 -7.84
C LEU A 164 4.65 3.69 -7.99
N ARG A 165 4.72 2.77 -8.95
CA ARG A 165 3.76 1.67 -9.09
C ARG A 165 4.09 0.63 -8.02
N VAL A 166 3.23 0.49 -7.02
CA VAL A 166 3.39 -0.44 -5.91
C VAL A 166 2.40 -1.58 -6.05
N VAL A 167 2.89 -2.82 -6.06
CA VAL A 167 2.06 -4.03 -6.21
C VAL A 167 1.99 -4.80 -4.89
N PRO A 168 0.79 -5.00 -4.32
CA PRO A 168 0.63 -5.87 -3.16
C PRO A 168 0.65 -7.35 -3.58
N VAL A 169 1.59 -8.10 -3.03
CA VAL A 169 1.71 -9.55 -3.16
C VAL A 169 1.18 -10.19 -1.88
N VAL A 170 0.17 -11.04 -1.98
CA VAL A 170 -0.45 -11.69 -0.80
C VAL A 170 0.20 -13.05 -0.61
N GLY A 171 0.84 -13.22 0.54
CA GLY A 171 1.51 -14.46 0.94
C GLY A 171 0.98 -14.98 2.27
N ILE A 172 0.87 -16.30 2.39
CA ILE A 172 0.49 -16.97 3.63
C ILE A 172 1.74 -17.54 4.30
N LEU A 173 2.03 -17.06 5.51
CA LEU A 173 3.03 -17.64 6.40
C LEU A 173 2.40 -18.85 7.09
N SER A 174 2.81 -20.04 6.66
CA SER A 174 2.17 -21.30 7.04
C SER A 174 2.61 -21.80 8.43
N ASP A 175 3.84 -21.49 8.83
CA ASP A 175 4.39 -21.80 10.14
C ASP A 175 4.89 -20.52 10.81
N ASN A 176 3.99 -19.86 11.56
CA ASN A 176 4.32 -18.67 12.31
C ASN A 176 5.35 -18.94 13.44
N GLN A 177 5.44 -20.17 13.95
CA GLN A 177 6.41 -20.51 15.00
C GLN A 177 7.83 -20.68 14.46
N ALA A 178 7.95 -21.07 13.19
CA ALA A 178 9.24 -21.13 12.49
C ALA A 178 9.80 -19.74 12.17
N PHE A 179 8.93 -18.73 11.99
CA PHE A 179 9.37 -17.39 11.67
C PHE A 179 9.87 -16.64 12.92
N LYS A 180 11.17 -16.35 12.94
CA LYS A 180 11.82 -15.52 13.95
C LYS A 180 12.24 -14.20 13.31
N PRO A 181 11.44 -13.13 13.44
CA PRO A 181 11.73 -11.87 12.76
C PRO A 181 13.07 -11.29 13.20
N VAL A 182 13.87 -10.87 12.23
CA VAL A 182 15.16 -10.19 12.44
C VAL A 182 15.13 -8.90 11.65
N ALA A 183 14.97 -7.77 12.34
CA ALA A 183 14.95 -6.46 11.70
C ALA A 183 16.33 -6.06 11.21
N ASN A 184 16.42 -5.62 9.96
CA ASN A 184 17.56 -4.84 9.49
C ASN A 184 17.53 -3.46 10.16
N ALA A 185 18.41 -3.22 11.12
CA ALA A 185 18.41 -2.00 11.94
C ALA A 185 18.67 -0.70 11.16
N ASP A 186 19.19 -0.78 9.94
CA ASP A 186 19.37 0.38 9.08
C ASP A 186 18.04 0.85 8.46
N GLU A 187 17.09 -0.06 8.27
CA GLU A 187 15.85 0.17 7.52
C GLU A 187 14.59 0.04 8.37
N VAL A 188 14.62 -0.80 9.42
CA VAL A 188 13.45 -1.17 10.23
C VAL A 188 13.73 -0.91 11.72
N GLU A 189 12.88 -0.09 12.33
CA GLU A 189 12.90 0.21 13.77
C GLU A 189 12.06 -0.78 14.59
N ALA A 190 10.99 -1.31 14.00
CA ALA A 190 10.12 -2.27 14.65
C ALA A 190 9.44 -3.18 13.63
N ILE A 191 9.25 -4.43 14.02
CA ILE A 191 8.39 -5.41 13.34
C ILE A 191 7.24 -5.70 14.29
N PHE A 192 6.01 -5.68 13.78
CA PHE A 192 4.81 -5.98 14.54
C PHE A 192 3.76 -6.55 13.60
N ASP A 193 2.66 -7.04 14.16
CA ASP A 193 1.51 -7.53 13.41
C ASP A 193 0.24 -6.78 13.83
N ALA A 194 -0.77 -6.81 12.98
CA ALA A 194 -2.08 -6.22 13.26
C ALA A 194 -3.20 -7.15 12.75
N PRO A 195 -4.37 -7.21 13.42
CA PRO A 195 -5.52 -7.94 12.89
C PRO A 195 -5.93 -7.33 11.55
N LEU A 196 -5.93 -8.12 10.46
CA LEU A 196 -6.29 -7.61 9.13
C LEU A 196 -7.72 -7.03 9.11
N GLU A 197 -8.62 -7.61 9.91
CA GLU A 197 -10.00 -7.15 9.97
C GLU A 197 -10.15 -5.71 10.49
N MET A 198 -9.15 -5.19 11.22
CA MET A 198 -9.22 -3.82 11.75
C MET A 198 -9.35 -2.77 10.65
N PHE A 199 -8.83 -3.05 9.45
CA PHE A 199 -8.89 -2.15 8.30
C PHE A 199 -10.28 -2.09 7.65
N LEU A 200 -11.26 -2.87 8.14
CA LEU A 200 -12.65 -2.81 7.71
C LEU A 200 -13.58 -2.18 8.75
N LYS A 201 -13.06 -1.75 9.89
CA LYS A 201 -13.85 -1.21 10.99
C LYS A 201 -13.50 0.25 11.27
N ASP A 202 -14.47 1.00 11.77
CA ASP A 202 -14.30 2.42 12.07
C ASP A 202 -13.67 2.68 13.44
N GLU A 203 -13.40 1.63 14.22
CA GLU A 203 -12.78 1.76 15.54
C GLU A 203 -11.30 2.16 15.43
N ASN A 204 -10.89 3.11 16.26
CA ASN A 204 -9.53 3.67 16.27
C ASN A 204 -9.08 4.24 14.91
N ARG A 205 -10.03 4.56 14.03
CA ARG A 205 -9.80 5.15 12.72
C ARG A 205 -10.15 6.64 12.74
N ARG A 206 -9.37 7.43 12.00
CA ARG A 206 -9.76 8.78 11.54
C ARG A 206 -9.51 8.90 10.03
N SER A 207 -10.08 9.92 9.41
CA SER A 207 -9.78 10.26 8.02
C SER A 207 -9.63 11.76 7.83
N GLU A 208 -8.86 12.12 6.81
CA GLU A 208 -8.64 13.49 6.36
C GLU A 208 -9.06 13.57 4.88
N GLU A 209 -9.94 14.50 4.54
CA GLU A 209 -10.26 14.78 3.13
C GLU A 209 -9.11 15.57 2.50
N ARG A 210 -8.69 15.12 1.32
CA ARG A 210 -7.73 15.80 0.47
C ARG A 210 -8.32 15.97 -0.92
N GLU A 211 -7.76 16.90 -1.68
CA GLU A 211 -8.16 17.16 -3.05
C GLU A 211 -6.96 17.02 -3.97
N TRP A 212 -7.16 16.34 -5.10
CA TRP A 212 -6.17 16.21 -6.16
C TRP A 212 -6.83 16.33 -7.52
N MET A 213 -6.35 17.24 -8.38
CA MET A 213 -6.90 17.46 -9.72
C MET A 213 -8.43 17.71 -9.71
N GLY A 214 -8.94 18.39 -8.67
CA GLY A 214 -10.37 18.66 -8.48
C GLY A 214 -11.18 17.47 -7.94
N GLU A 215 -10.55 16.32 -7.72
CA GLU A 215 -11.18 15.13 -7.15
C GLU A 215 -10.84 15.02 -5.67
N LYS A 216 -11.86 14.91 -4.83
CA LYS A 216 -11.70 14.72 -3.39
C LYS A 216 -11.50 13.25 -3.06
N PHE A 217 -10.57 12.94 -2.17
CA PHE A 217 -10.32 11.59 -1.66
C PHE A 217 -10.05 11.59 -0.16
N LEU A 218 -10.21 10.44 0.49
CA LEU A 218 -9.95 10.29 1.91
C LEU A 218 -8.59 9.63 2.16
N VAL A 219 -7.81 10.23 3.06
CA VAL A 219 -6.64 9.61 3.66
C VAL A 219 -7.05 9.01 4.99
N HIS A 220 -6.94 7.69 5.11
CA HIS A 220 -7.28 6.96 6.34
C HIS A 220 -6.08 6.83 7.26
N TYR A 221 -6.34 6.89 8.57
CA TYR A 221 -5.37 6.67 9.63
C TYR A 221 -5.98 5.70 10.64
N PHE A 222 -5.26 4.64 10.97
CA PHE A 222 -5.62 3.66 11.98
C PHE A 222 -4.60 3.70 13.11
N ASN A 223 -5.08 3.93 14.33
CA ASN A 223 -4.24 3.82 15.52
C ASN A 223 -4.23 2.37 15.99
N PHE A 224 -3.03 1.82 16.15
CA PHE A 224 -2.83 0.46 16.64
C PHE A 224 -1.86 0.48 17.80
N SER A 225 -2.24 -0.16 18.91
CA SER A 225 -1.43 -0.24 20.11
C SER A 225 -1.05 -1.69 20.39
N THR A 226 0.24 -1.91 20.56
CA THR A 226 0.80 -3.12 21.18
C THR A 226 1.05 -2.83 22.66
N GLU A 227 1.46 -3.83 23.44
CA GLU A 227 1.74 -3.66 24.88
C GLU A 227 2.70 -2.49 25.18
N ASN A 228 3.65 -2.21 24.29
CA ASN A 228 4.75 -1.28 24.55
C ASN A 228 4.87 -0.13 23.54
N LYS A 229 4.10 -0.15 22.44
CA LYS A 229 4.26 0.80 21.32
C LYS A 229 2.92 1.13 20.68
N ASN A 230 2.80 2.39 20.26
CA ASN A 230 1.69 2.88 19.45
C ASN A 230 2.16 3.11 18.01
N PHE A 231 1.34 2.71 17.07
CA PHE A 231 1.57 2.81 15.63
C PHE A 231 0.40 3.53 14.97
N VAL A 232 0.71 4.30 13.94
CA VAL A 232 -0.29 4.92 13.07
C VAL A 232 -0.09 4.35 11.68
N ILE A 233 -1.06 3.57 11.21
CA ILE A 233 -1.07 3.01 9.86
C ILE A 233 -1.90 3.93 8.98
N TRP A 234 -1.29 4.52 7.96
CA TRP A 234 -1.95 5.56 7.16
C TRP A 234 -1.45 5.60 5.71
N GLY A 235 -2.06 6.47 4.90
CA GLY A 235 -1.65 6.71 3.52
C GLY A 235 -1.76 5.46 2.65
N LEU A 236 -0.76 5.24 1.77
CA LEU A 236 -0.77 4.14 0.82
C LEU A 236 -0.86 2.77 1.51
N THR A 237 -0.17 2.58 2.64
CA THR A 237 -0.23 1.35 3.43
C THR A 237 -1.65 1.05 3.89
N ALA A 238 -2.35 2.04 4.46
CA ALA A 238 -3.74 1.87 4.89
C ALA A 238 -4.67 1.59 3.71
N THR A 239 -4.51 2.29 2.59
CA THR A 239 -5.31 2.05 1.37
C THR A 239 -5.14 0.62 0.85
N MET A 240 -3.91 0.12 0.77
CA MET A 240 -3.65 -1.27 0.33
C MET A 240 -4.25 -2.29 1.30
N LEU A 241 -4.21 -2.02 2.61
CA LEU A 241 -4.74 -2.92 3.63
C LEU A 241 -6.27 -2.93 3.69
N ILE A 242 -6.94 -1.78 3.52
CA ILE A 242 -8.41 -1.71 3.37
C ILE A 242 -8.84 -2.56 2.17
N HIS A 243 -8.15 -2.40 1.05
CA HIS A 243 -8.44 -3.13 -0.19
C HIS A 243 -8.21 -4.64 -0.05
N ALA A 244 -7.04 -5.03 0.44
CA ALA A 244 -6.71 -6.43 0.68
C ALA A 244 -7.70 -7.08 1.66
N ALA A 245 -8.02 -6.41 2.77
CA ALA A 245 -9.00 -6.88 3.73
C ALA A 245 -10.39 -7.03 3.09
N SER A 246 -10.81 -6.10 2.23
CA SER A 246 -12.12 -6.14 1.57
C SER A 246 -12.25 -7.36 0.65
N ILE A 247 -11.18 -7.70 -0.08
CA ILE A 247 -11.13 -8.91 -0.93
C ILE A 247 -11.14 -10.17 -0.05
N ILE A 248 -10.29 -10.20 0.98
CA ILE A 248 -10.08 -11.38 1.83
C ILE A 248 -11.33 -11.73 2.64
N TYR A 249 -12.00 -10.73 3.23
CA TYR A 249 -13.22 -10.90 4.00
C TYR A 249 -14.50 -10.80 3.15
N GLN A 250 -14.37 -10.52 1.84
CA GLN A 250 -15.49 -10.37 0.90
C GLN A 250 -16.57 -9.38 1.37
N ARG A 251 -16.16 -8.29 2.01
CA ARG A 251 -17.07 -7.25 2.50
C ARG A 251 -16.40 -5.87 2.45
N PRO A 252 -17.15 -4.80 2.20
CA PRO A 252 -16.61 -3.45 2.24
C PRO A 252 -16.26 -3.02 3.68
N PRO A 253 -15.44 -1.96 3.83
CA PRO A 253 -15.24 -1.32 5.14
C PRO A 253 -16.55 -0.72 5.66
N SER A 254 -16.66 -0.57 6.99
CA SER A 254 -17.81 0.08 7.65
C SER A 254 -17.80 1.61 7.56
N PHE A 255 -16.92 2.17 6.75
CA PHE A 255 -16.71 3.61 6.58
C PHE A 255 -16.54 3.95 5.08
N PRO A 256 -16.80 5.20 4.67
CA PRO A 256 -16.56 5.61 3.29
C PRO A 256 -15.07 5.58 2.96
N GLU A 257 -14.70 4.91 1.87
CA GLU A 257 -13.30 4.85 1.44
C GLU A 257 -12.88 6.04 0.55
N GLN A 258 -13.78 6.50 -0.34
CA GLN A 258 -13.55 7.61 -1.27
C GLN A 258 -12.14 7.61 -1.87
N LYS A 259 -11.82 6.56 -2.65
CA LYS A 259 -10.50 6.35 -3.26
C LYS A 259 -10.14 7.49 -4.21
N PRO A 260 -8.85 7.89 -4.26
CA PRO A 260 -8.37 8.80 -5.30
C PRO A 260 -8.54 8.17 -6.68
N ARG A 261 -9.07 8.94 -7.63
CA ARG A 261 -9.11 8.57 -9.05
C ARG A 261 -7.79 8.98 -9.71
N TYR A 262 -6.84 8.06 -9.74
CA TYR A 262 -5.54 8.31 -10.35
C TYR A 262 -5.66 8.41 -11.88
N ARG A 263 -5.62 9.62 -12.44
CA ARG A 263 -5.35 9.85 -13.87
C ARG A 263 -3.84 9.94 -14.07
N VAL A 264 -3.20 8.89 -14.57
CA VAL A 264 -1.74 8.92 -14.79
C VAL A 264 -1.45 9.76 -16.04
N PRO A 265 -0.65 10.83 -15.95
CA PRO A 265 -0.28 11.59 -17.13
C PRO A 265 0.51 10.70 -18.10
N ARG A 266 0.12 10.69 -19.39
CA ARG A 266 0.87 9.99 -20.47
C ARG A 266 2.33 10.47 -20.56
N TYR A 267 2.54 11.69 -20.08
CA TYR A 267 3.79 12.43 -20.09
C TYR A 267 3.89 13.31 -18.84
N ILE A 268 5.06 13.35 -18.23
CA ILE A 268 5.32 14.20 -17.05
C ILE A 268 6.31 15.29 -17.42
N LYS A 269 5.96 16.55 -17.13
CA LYS A 269 6.93 17.66 -17.10
C LYS A 269 7.49 17.77 -15.67
N GLY A 270 8.75 17.40 -15.47
CA GLY A 270 9.45 17.61 -14.19
C GLY A 270 9.08 16.63 -13.06
N THR A 271 9.40 16.97 -11.81
CA THR A 271 9.10 16.16 -10.62
C THR A 271 7.62 16.31 -10.24
N CYS A 272 6.75 15.43 -10.71
CA CYS A 272 5.35 15.39 -10.28
C CYS A 272 5.25 14.61 -8.96
N ILE A 273 4.76 15.28 -7.91
CA ILE A 273 4.46 14.70 -6.60
C ILE A 273 2.95 14.85 -6.41
N MET A 274 2.25 13.75 -6.19
CA MET A 274 0.83 13.72 -5.83
C MET A 274 0.67 14.22 -4.37
N PRO A 275 -0.54 14.51 -3.86
CA PRO A 275 -0.74 14.92 -2.46
C PRO A 275 -0.61 13.77 -1.43
#